data_AF-A0A2K4AJ17-F1
#
_entry.id   AF-A0A2K4AJ17-F1
#
_cell.length_a   1.000
_cell.length_b   1.000
_cell.length_c   1.000
_cell.angle_alpha   90.00
_cell.angle_beta   90.00
_cell.angle_gamma   90.00
#
_symmetry.space_group_name_H-M   'P 1'
#
loop_
_entity.id
_entity.type
_entity.pdbx_description
1 polymer ?
#
loop_
_entity_poly.entity_id
_entity_poly.type
_entity_poly.pdbx_seq_one_letter_code
_entity_poly.pdbx_strand_id
1 'polypeptide(L)'
;MLTNAAVGDETDTKEVVVKRGEYRENPQSGKVQLVYNEHVELIEVPMKPSDCLKDRDMLGKYHKLFTDKHDINGNVPIFNNIGEWDGDDKELDKTVKDVSNANPNHPVIVDDIPSEE
;
A
#
# COMPACT_ATOMS: atom_id res chain seq x y z
N MET A 1 25.03 2.40 4.13
CA MET A 1 25.04 3.40 3.04
C MET A 1 23.59 3.62 2.65
N LEU A 2 23.12 4.87 2.58
CA LEU A 2 21.78 5.20 2.05
C LEU A 2 21.89 5.47 0.55
N THR A 3 20.79 5.31 -0.20
CA THR A 3 20.72 5.68 -1.62
C THR A 3 20.54 7.18 -1.78
N ASN A 4 20.92 7.75 -2.93
CA ASN A 4 20.81 9.19 -3.23
C ASN A 4 19.34 9.67 -3.11
N ALA A 5 18.38 8.88 -3.61
CA ALA A 5 16.95 9.13 -3.45
C ALA A 5 16.52 9.23 -1.97
N ALA A 6 16.99 8.32 -1.11
CA ALA A 6 16.66 8.31 0.31
C ALA A 6 17.32 9.46 1.09
N VAL A 7 18.46 9.97 0.60
CA VAL A 7 19.11 11.18 1.13
C VAL A 7 18.41 12.45 0.65
N GLY A 8 17.79 12.41 -0.54
CA GLY A 8 17.15 13.57 -1.18
C GLY A 8 18.07 14.34 -2.12
N ASP A 9 19.18 13.73 -2.51
CA ASP A 9 20.14 14.32 -3.47
C ASP A 9 19.73 14.07 -4.93
N GLU A 10 18.65 13.31 -5.15
CA GLU A 10 18.10 13.00 -6.48
C GLU A 10 17.06 14.03 -6.92
N THR A 11 16.92 14.23 -8.23
CA THR A 11 16.04 15.23 -8.85
C THR A 11 15.05 14.58 -9.80
N ASP A 12 13.81 15.08 -9.80
CA ASP A 12 12.75 14.72 -10.73
C ASP A 12 12.68 15.71 -11.90
N THR A 13 12.48 15.20 -13.12
CA THR A 13 12.18 16.04 -14.28
C THR A 13 10.71 16.43 -14.30
N LYS A 14 10.40 17.73 -14.36
CA LYS A 14 9.03 18.24 -14.50
C LYS A 14 8.87 19.14 -15.71
N GLU A 15 7.72 18.99 -16.37
CA GLU A 15 7.26 19.89 -17.43
C GLU A 15 6.66 21.15 -16.80
N VAL A 16 7.25 22.31 -17.13
CA VAL A 16 6.74 23.62 -16.73
C VAL A 16 6.46 24.44 -17.96
N VAL A 17 5.24 25.00 -18.02
CA VAL A 17 4.86 25.93 -19.09
C VAL A 17 5.41 27.30 -18.74
N VAL A 18 6.33 27.79 -19.57
CA VAL A 18 6.93 29.12 -19.43
C VAL A 18 6.33 30.03 -20.50
N LYS A 19 6.07 31.29 -20.14
CA LYS A 19 5.65 32.33 -21.09
C LYS A 19 6.84 33.22 -21.40
N ARG A 20 7.40 33.10 -22.61
CA ARG A 20 8.52 33.94 -23.05
C ARG A 20 8.05 35.01 -24.01
N GLY A 21 8.34 36.27 -23.66
CA GLY A 21 8.17 37.41 -24.54
C GLY A 21 9.33 37.47 -25.53
N GLU A 22 9.05 37.29 -26.82
CA GLU A 22 10.01 37.48 -27.90
C GLU A 22 9.59 38.66 -28.76
N TYR A 23 10.55 39.54 -29.09
CA TYR A 23 10.34 40.56 -30.09
C TYR A 23 10.33 39.92 -31.48
N ARG A 24 9.19 39.93 -32.15
CA ARG A 24 9.04 39.44 -33.52
C ARG A 24 8.56 40.56 -34.43
N GLU A 25 9.13 40.59 -35.63
CA GLU A 25 8.66 41.50 -36.67
C GLU A 25 7.30 41.01 -37.19
N ASN A 26 6.32 41.91 -37.21
CA ASN A 26 4.99 41.57 -37.69
C ASN A 26 5.00 41.56 -39.25
N PRO A 27 4.73 40.42 -39.90
CA PRO A 27 4.79 40.29 -41.36
C PRO A 27 3.84 41.23 -42.11
N GLN A 28 2.77 41.70 -41.47
CA GLN A 28 1.79 42.61 -42.07
C GLN A 28 2.11 44.10 -41.87
N SER A 29 2.88 44.48 -40.84
CA SER A 29 3.11 45.90 -40.52
C SER A 29 4.58 46.33 -40.53
N GLY A 30 5.54 45.39 -40.61
CA GLY A 30 6.99 45.67 -40.54
C GLY A 30 7.45 46.25 -39.20
N LYS A 31 6.56 46.31 -38.19
CA LYS A 31 6.88 46.80 -36.85
C LYS A 31 7.25 45.62 -35.96
N VAL A 32 8.26 45.83 -35.11
CA VAL A 32 8.63 44.88 -34.06
C VAL A 32 7.57 44.93 -32.95
N GLN A 33 6.98 43.77 -32.64
CA GLN A 33 5.98 43.60 -31.58
C GLN A 33 6.47 42.56 -30.57
N LEU A 34 6.17 42.78 -29.28
CA LEU A 34 6.43 41.79 -28.23
C LEU A 34 5.33 40.73 -28.28
N VAL A 35 5.72 39.48 -28.56
CA VAL A 35 4.81 38.33 -28.64
C VAL A 35 5.09 37.41 -27.46
N TYR A 36 4.08 37.10 -26.67
CA TYR A 36 4.18 36.11 -25.60
C TYR A 36 3.79 34.74 -26.16
N ASN A 37 4.78 33.88 -26.37
CA ASN A 37 4.54 32.48 -26.70
C ASN A 37 4.68 31.62 -25.45
N GLU A 38 3.84 30.60 -25.36
CA GLU A 38 3.93 29.57 -24.34
C GLU A 38 4.76 28.41 -24.90
N HIS A 39 5.75 27.97 -24.13
CA HIS A 39 6.55 26.80 -24.46
C HIS A 39 6.76 25.94 -23.21
N VAL A 40 6.83 24.62 -23.41
CA VAL A 40 7.06 23.66 -22.33
C VAL A 40 8.57 23.50 -22.15
N GLU A 41 9.07 23.76 -20.95
CA GLU A 41 10.44 23.49 -20.56
C GLU A 41 10.48 22.33 -19.56
N LEU A 42 11.45 21.43 -19.74
CA LEU A 42 11.75 20.37 -18.77
C LEU A 42 12.77 20.93 -17.77
N ILE A 43 12.39 21.00 -16.51
CA ILE A 43 13.27 21.45 -15.43
C ILE A 43 13.54 20.32 -14.45
N GLU A 44 14.75 20.30 -13.89
CA GLU A 44 15.10 19.42 -12.78
C GLU A 44 14.66 20.08 -11.48
N VAL A 45 13.80 19.36 -10.76
CA VAL A 45 13.26 19.80 -9.46
C VAL A 45 13.73 18.79 -8.42
N PRO A 46 14.11 19.21 -7.20
CA PRO A 46 14.41 18.25 -6.15
C PRO A 46 13.26 17.27 -5.95
N MET A 47 13.61 16.00 -5.75
CA MET A 47 12.65 14.93 -5.53
C MET A 47 11.76 15.25 -4.33
N LYS A 48 10.48 14.87 -4.39
CA LYS A 48 9.54 15.24 -3.33
C LYS A 48 9.96 14.60 -2.00
N PRO A 49 9.84 15.31 -0.86
CA PRO A 49 10.17 14.74 0.44
C PRO A 49 9.39 13.45 0.78
N SER A 50 8.15 13.32 0.29
CA SER A 50 7.34 12.10 0.44
C SER A 50 8.01 10.89 -0.20
N ASP A 51 8.65 11.09 -1.34
CA ASP A 51 9.22 10.03 -2.16
C ASP A 51 10.56 9.60 -1.53
N CYS A 52 11.38 10.55 -1.06
CA CYS A 52 12.57 10.26 -0.24
C CYS A 52 12.23 9.46 1.03
N LEU A 53 11.14 9.85 1.73
CA LEU A 53 10.67 9.12 2.91
C LEU A 53 10.21 7.71 2.56
N LYS A 54 9.59 7.54 1.39
CA LYS A 54 9.13 6.23 0.93
C LYS A 54 10.32 5.31 0.65
N ASP A 55 11.37 5.82 0.02
CA ASP A 55 12.59 5.04 -0.21
C ASP A 55 13.29 4.66 1.09
N ARG A 56 13.30 5.56 2.08
CA ARG A 56 13.83 5.25 3.41
C ARG A 56 13.00 4.17 4.13
N ASP A 57 11.68 4.22 4.03
CA ASP A 57 10.78 3.18 4.53
C ASP A 57 11.04 1.83 3.84
N MET A 58 11.20 1.83 2.51
CA MET A 58 11.52 0.61 1.75
C MET A 58 12.88 0.01 2.14
N LEU A 59 13.92 0.84 2.29
CA LEU A 59 15.23 0.42 2.80
C LEU A 59 15.14 -0.15 4.22
N GLY A 60 14.39 0.50 5.11
CA GLY A 60 14.20 0.02 6.48
C GLY A 60 13.44 -1.31 6.54
N LYS A 61 12.42 -1.50 5.69
CA LYS A 61 11.69 -2.77 5.54
C LYS A 61 12.57 -3.88 4.99
N TYR A 62 13.40 -3.59 3.99
CA TYR A 62 14.36 -4.55 3.44
C TYR A 62 15.30 -5.10 4.52
N HIS A 63 15.75 -4.23 5.42
CA HIS A 63 16.61 -4.60 6.56
C HIS A 63 15.84 -5.02 7.81
N LYS A 64 14.51 -5.20 7.75
CA LYS A 64 13.65 -5.61 8.86
C LYS A 64 13.82 -4.74 10.12
N LEU A 65 14.03 -3.44 9.94
CA LEU A 65 14.21 -2.49 11.04
C LEU A 65 12.91 -2.13 11.74
N PHE A 66 11.77 -2.34 11.08
CA PHE A 66 10.45 -2.03 11.61
C PHE A 66 9.77 -3.29 12.13
N THR A 67 9.05 -3.15 13.24
CA THR A 67 8.23 -4.21 13.82
C THR A 67 6.83 -3.67 14.06
N ASP A 68 5.83 -4.42 13.61
CA ASP A 68 4.43 -4.14 13.90
C ASP A 68 4.01 -4.98 15.10
N LYS A 69 3.62 -4.31 16.18
CA LYS A 69 3.10 -5.00 17.36
C LYS A 69 1.63 -5.34 17.13
N HIS A 70 1.32 -6.62 17.06
CA HIS A 70 -0.04 -7.12 17.10
C HIS A 70 -0.34 -7.68 18.48
N ASP A 71 -1.40 -7.17 19.11
CA ASP A 71 -1.97 -7.75 20.33
C ASP A 71 -3.15 -8.62 19.92
N ILE A 72 -3.00 -9.93 20.09
CA ILE A 72 -4.01 -10.92 19.72
C ILE A 72 -4.54 -11.51 21.02
N ASN A 73 -5.61 -10.92 21.54
CA ASN A 73 -6.45 -11.51 22.58
C ASN A 73 -7.73 -12.04 21.93
N GLY A 74 -7.69 -13.28 21.46
CA GLY A 74 -8.85 -13.96 20.88
C GLY A 74 -8.98 -15.36 21.45
N ASN A 75 -10.12 -15.64 22.09
CA ASN A 75 -10.52 -17.01 22.40
C ASN A 75 -11.20 -17.57 21.14
N VAL A 76 -10.42 -18.14 20.22
CA VAL A 76 -10.98 -18.78 19.02
C VAL A 76 -11.30 -20.23 19.38
N PRO A 77 -12.59 -20.62 19.38
CA PRO A 77 -12.96 -22.01 19.61
C PRO A 77 -12.60 -22.87 18.39
N ILE A 78 -11.79 -23.90 18.62
CA ILE A 78 -11.37 -24.88 17.61
C ILE A 78 -11.92 -26.24 18.02
N PHE A 79 -12.67 -26.87 17.12
CA PHE A 79 -13.15 -28.25 17.27
C PHE A 79 -12.39 -29.15 16.30
N ASN A 80 -11.59 -30.08 16.84
CA ASN A 80 -10.91 -31.11 16.05
C ASN A 80 -11.62 -32.44 16.28
N ASN A 81 -12.27 -32.95 15.25
CA ASN A 81 -12.79 -34.32 15.25
C ASN A 81 -11.77 -35.24 14.58
N ILE A 82 -11.34 -36.30 15.28
CA ILE A 82 -10.35 -37.26 14.77
C ILE A 82 -10.97 -38.65 14.84
N GLY A 83 -11.24 -39.26 13.68
CA GLY A 83 -11.92 -40.55 13.57
C GLY A 83 -13.45 -40.46 13.60
N GLU A 84 -14.12 -41.61 13.73
CA GLU A 84 -15.59 -41.67 13.81
C GLU A 84 -16.04 -41.15 15.18
N TRP A 85 -16.86 -40.10 15.22
CA TRP A 85 -17.38 -39.56 16.47
C TRP A 85 -18.42 -40.52 17.05
N ASP A 86 -18.20 -41.01 18.27
CA ASP A 86 -19.15 -41.85 19.02
C ASP A 86 -20.50 -41.16 19.37
N GLY A 87 -20.66 -39.87 19.05
CA GLY A 87 -21.87 -39.06 19.27
C GLY A 87 -22.63 -38.86 17.96
N ASP A 88 -23.94 -38.63 18.03
CA ASP A 88 -24.71 -38.38 16.81
C ASP A 88 -24.34 -37.02 16.19
N ASP A 89 -24.39 -36.91 14.85
CA ASP A 89 -24.09 -35.67 14.12
C ASP A 89 -24.88 -34.46 14.66
N LYS A 90 -26.03 -34.71 15.30
CA LYS A 90 -26.91 -33.70 15.89
C LYS A 90 -26.34 -33.09 17.18
N GLU A 91 -25.62 -33.87 17.98
CA GLU A 91 -24.97 -33.38 19.21
C GLU A 91 -23.76 -32.50 18.88
N LEU A 92 -22.97 -32.89 17.88
CA LEU A 92 -21.93 -32.04 17.27
C LEU A 92 -22.50 -30.70 16.80
N ASP A 93 -23.56 -30.76 16.00
CA ASP A 93 -24.20 -29.58 15.44
C ASP A 93 -24.74 -28.62 16.50
N LYS A 94 -25.20 -29.18 17.62
CA LYS A 94 -25.70 -28.41 18.76
C LYS A 94 -24.55 -27.74 19.52
N THR A 95 -23.47 -28.46 19.80
CA THR A 95 -22.31 -27.92 20.53
C THR A 95 -21.60 -26.82 19.74
N VAL A 96 -21.45 -26.98 18.42
CA VAL A 96 -20.90 -25.93 17.54
C VAL A 96 -21.80 -24.69 17.52
N LYS A 97 -23.12 -24.86 17.48
CA LYS A 97 -24.08 -23.73 17.56
C LYS A 97 -24.00 -23.02 18.91
N ASP A 98 -23.93 -23.76 20.01
CA ASP A 98 -23.84 -23.18 21.35
C ASP A 98 -22.54 -22.36 21.52
N VAL A 99 -21.42 -22.87 21.00
CA VAL A 99 -20.12 -22.18 21.05
C VAL A 99 -20.06 -20.99 20.08
N SER A 100 -20.71 -21.08 18.92
CA SER A 100 -20.89 -19.94 18.00
C SER A 100 -21.71 -18.83 18.65
N ASN A 101 -22.81 -19.18 19.32
CA ASN A 101 -23.65 -18.22 20.06
C ASN A 101 -22.90 -17.57 21.23
N ALA A 102 -22.02 -18.31 21.91
CA ALA A 102 -21.18 -17.78 22.98
C ALA A 102 -20.03 -16.88 22.47
N ASN A 103 -19.66 -17.00 21.19
CA ASN A 103 -18.55 -16.26 20.57
C ASN A 103 -18.97 -15.57 19.26
N PRO A 104 -19.94 -14.63 19.28
CA PRO A 104 -20.58 -14.09 18.07
C PRO A 104 -19.65 -13.28 17.16
N ASN A 105 -18.51 -12.82 17.69
CA ASN A 105 -17.51 -12.03 16.96
C ASN A 105 -16.25 -12.83 16.59
N HIS A 106 -16.23 -14.15 16.85
CA HIS A 106 -15.10 -15.01 16.54
C HIS A 106 -15.51 -16.10 15.54
N PRO A 107 -14.64 -16.43 14.57
CA PRO A 107 -14.89 -17.56 13.70
C PRO A 107 -14.84 -18.86 14.52
N VAL A 108 -15.77 -19.77 14.27
CA VAL A 108 -15.73 -21.14 14.78
C VAL A 108 -15.16 -22.02 13.68
N ILE A 109 -14.08 -22.74 13.99
CA ILE A 109 -13.40 -23.64 13.04
C ILE A 109 -13.71 -25.08 13.46
N VAL A 110 -14.26 -25.86 12.53
CA VAL A 110 -14.52 -27.29 12.69
C VAL A 110 -13.66 -28.01 11.66
N ASP A 111 -12.73 -28.84 12.14
CA ASP A 111 -11.88 -29.68 11.30
C ASP A 111 -12.24 -31.15 11.53
N ASP A 112 -12.74 -31.80 10.48
CA ASP A 112 -13.17 -33.19 10.51
C ASP A 112 -12.12 -34.04 9.80
N ILE A 113 -11.22 -34.62 10.60
CA ILE A 113 -10.08 -35.36 10.11
C ILE A 113 -10.47 -36.85 10.08
N PRO A 114 -10.57 -37.46 8.88
CA PRO A 114 -10.81 -38.90 8.79
C PRO A 114 -9.63 -39.65 9.41
N SER A 115 -9.90 -40.73 10.14
CA SER A 115 -8.85 -41.64 10.59
C SER A 115 -8.19 -42.28 9.37
N GLU A 116 -6.85 -42.21 9.27
CA GLU A 116 -6.11 -42.97 8.26
C GLU A 116 -6.40 -44.48 8.45
N GLU A 117 -6.78 -45.18 7.37
CA GLU A 117 -6.87 -46.65 7.34
C GLU A 117 -5.51 -47.31 7.62
#